data_AF-A0A0C3QBY7-F1
#
_entry.id   AF-A0A0C3QBY7-F1
#
_cell.length_a   1.000
_cell.length_b   1.000
_cell.length_c   1.000
_cell.angle_alpha   90.00
_cell.angle_beta   90.00
_cell.angle_gamma   90.00
#
_symmetry.space_group_name_H-M   'P 1'
#
loop_
_entity.id
_entity.type
_entity.pdbx_description
1 polymer ?
#
loop_
_entity_poly.entity_id
_entity_poly.type
_entity_poly.pdbx_seq_one_letter_code
_entity_poly.pdbx_strand_id
1 'polypeptide(L)'
;MKYLWTLTGALSMAVGLAASPVPWPPSPTGTLWCLLAKIGPPIVADSPSTPIHGLQLSVDTATPTLVGKGFKGSYDFIGGGIGAWRGCHDYWLNIGTSPYSYKPLTWDFDNKVTTTWTASVGTLVHAGSTADYLATNTFLACNQSGSWVLYLQTGTDAPSGVTCYITQLKVNTL
;
A
#
# COMPACT_ATOMS: atom_id res chain seq x y z
N MET A 1 23.60 -36.56 -54.14
CA MET A 1 22.76 -37.55 -53.43
C MET A 1 21.77 -36.80 -52.56
N LYS A 2 20.48 -37.10 -52.74
CA LYS A 2 19.32 -36.53 -52.01
C LYS A 2 19.32 -37.03 -50.57
N TYR A 3 19.09 -36.18 -49.57
CA TYR A 3 18.24 -36.54 -48.43
C TYR A 3 17.51 -35.31 -47.90
N LEU A 4 16.19 -35.44 -47.97
CA LEU A 4 15.13 -34.55 -47.54
C LEU A 4 14.71 -35.04 -46.14
N TRP A 5 14.76 -34.20 -45.10
CA TRP A 5 14.11 -34.49 -43.82
C TRP A 5 13.43 -33.23 -43.28
N THR A 6 12.13 -33.19 -43.50
CA THR A 6 11.14 -32.39 -42.79
C THR A 6 11.10 -32.82 -41.32
N LEU A 7 11.31 -31.87 -40.40
CA LEU A 7 10.91 -32.04 -39.01
C LEU A 7 9.86 -30.99 -38.66
N THR A 8 8.67 -31.52 -38.46
CA THR A 8 7.40 -30.91 -38.12
C THR A 8 7.54 -30.10 -36.83
N GLY A 9 7.15 -28.83 -36.89
CA GLY A 9 7.02 -27.98 -35.71
C GLY A 9 5.87 -28.46 -34.83
N ALA A 10 6.18 -28.86 -33.60
CA ALA A 10 5.20 -29.01 -32.54
C ALA A 10 5.04 -27.64 -31.86
N LEU A 11 4.00 -26.91 -32.24
CA LEU A 11 3.57 -25.68 -31.58
C LEU A 11 2.93 -26.08 -30.24
N SER A 12 3.71 -26.15 -29.16
CA SER A 12 3.16 -26.30 -27.80
C SER A 12 2.45 -25.01 -27.41
N MET A 13 1.14 -24.96 -27.58
CA MET A 13 0.29 -23.94 -26.97
C MET A 13 0.18 -24.27 -25.47
N ALA A 14 1.07 -23.71 -24.67
CA ALA A 14 0.89 -23.66 -23.22
C ALA A 14 -0.29 -22.72 -22.94
N VAL A 15 -1.47 -23.31 -22.74
CA VAL A 15 -2.63 -22.59 -22.21
C VAL A 15 -2.33 -22.31 -20.75
N GLY A 16 -1.68 -21.18 -20.48
CA GLY A 16 -1.47 -20.69 -19.13
C GLY A 16 -2.83 -20.42 -18.50
N LEU A 17 -3.24 -21.29 -17.56
CA LEU A 17 -4.33 -20.98 -16.64
C LEU A 17 -3.85 -19.80 -15.79
N ALA A 18 -4.13 -18.58 -16.23
CA ALA A 18 -3.98 -17.42 -15.37
C ALA A 18 -4.94 -17.64 -14.20
N ALA A 19 -4.39 -17.87 -13.00
CA ALA A 19 -5.19 -17.95 -11.79
C ALA A 19 -6.03 -16.67 -11.69
N SER A 20 -7.33 -16.82 -11.46
CA SER A 20 -8.22 -15.69 -11.22
C SER A 20 -7.65 -14.83 -10.09
N PRO A 21 -7.67 -13.49 -10.22
CA PRO A 21 -7.11 -12.60 -9.21
C PRO A 21 -7.75 -12.88 -7.86
N VAL A 22 -6.93 -13.04 -6.83
CA VAL A 22 -7.42 -13.25 -5.46
C VAL A 22 -8.25 -12.02 -5.07
N PRO A 23 -9.47 -12.19 -4.53
CA PRO A 23 -10.29 -11.08 -4.08
C PRO A 23 -9.55 -10.25 -3.03
N TRP A 24 -9.57 -8.93 -3.18
CA TRP A 24 -9.01 -8.02 -2.19
C TRP A 24 -10.13 -7.31 -1.41
N PRO A 25 -9.97 -7.10 -0.08
CA PRO A 25 -8.94 -7.69 0.76
C PRO A 25 -9.23 -9.19 1.03
N PRO A 26 -8.22 -10.07 1.05
CA PRO A 26 -8.41 -11.47 1.40
C PRO A 26 -9.22 -11.64 2.70
N SER A 27 -10.22 -12.51 2.68
CA SER A 27 -10.98 -12.74 3.92
C SER A 27 -10.11 -13.49 4.91
N PRO A 28 -9.93 -12.97 6.15
CA PRO A 28 -9.15 -13.68 7.16
C PRO A 28 -9.85 -15.00 7.50
N THR A 29 -9.19 -16.11 7.23
CA THR A 29 -9.67 -17.45 7.62
C THR A 29 -9.23 -17.73 9.05
N GLY A 30 -9.89 -17.08 10.02
CA GLY A 30 -9.52 -17.14 11.44
C GLY A 30 -10.54 -17.85 12.33
N THR A 31 -10.12 -18.22 13.54
CA THR A 31 -11.00 -18.70 14.62
C THR A 31 -11.95 -17.59 15.09
N LEU A 32 -13.05 -17.93 15.80
CA LEU A 32 -14.05 -16.95 16.26
C LEU A 32 -13.48 -15.75 17.03
N TRP A 33 -12.39 -15.94 17.77
CA TRP A 33 -11.68 -14.87 18.49
C TRP A 33 -10.99 -13.86 17.56
N CYS A 34 -10.63 -14.28 16.35
CA CYS A 34 -10.06 -13.40 15.33
C CYS A 34 -11.08 -12.43 14.74
N LEU A 35 -12.38 -12.75 14.84
CA LEU A 35 -13.46 -11.86 14.37
C LEU A 35 -13.73 -10.68 15.31
N LEU A 36 -13.07 -10.62 16.48
CA LEU A 36 -13.18 -9.47 17.36
C LEU A 36 -12.51 -8.26 16.70
N ALA A 37 -13.31 -7.27 16.30
CA ALA A 37 -12.80 -6.03 15.74
C ALA A 37 -12.01 -5.27 16.82
N LYS A 38 -10.68 -5.21 16.68
CA LYS A 38 -9.90 -4.17 17.33
C LYS A 38 -10.19 -2.86 16.60
N ILE A 39 -10.77 -1.89 17.31
CA ILE A 39 -10.98 -0.55 16.79
C ILE A 39 -9.82 0.30 17.27
N GLY A 40 -9.11 0.94 16.34
CA GLY A 40 -8.04 1.87 16.63
C GLY A 40 -8.27 3.21 15.95
N PRO A 41 -7.43 4.21 16.28
CA PRO A 41 -7.51 5.50 15.62
C PRO A 41 -7.12 5.37 14.14
N PRO A 42 -7.76 6.15 13.24
CA PRO A 42 -7.42 6.14 11.83
C PRO A 42 -6.06 6.84 11.58
N ILE A 43 -5.41 6.48 10.48
CA ILE A 43 -4.32 7.27 9.90
C ILE A 43 -4.95 8.28 8.93
N VAL A 44 -4.68 9.56 9.14
CA VAL A 44 -5.30 10.68 8.42
C VAL A 44 -4.26 11.55 7.74
N ALA A 45 -4.62 12.10 6.59
CA ALA A 45 -3.84 13.12 5.91
C ALA A 45 -3.92 14.47 6.64
N ASP A 46 -2.75 14.98 7.01
CA ASP A 46 -2.54 16.24 7.71
C ASP A 46 -1.87 17.25 6.78
N SER A 47 -2.67 17.83 5.89
CA SER A 47 -2.25 18.88 4.96
C SER A 47 -3.28 20.00 4.90
N PRO A 48 -3.26 20.96 5.85
CA PRO A 48 -4.18 22.08 5.86
C PRO A 48 -4.24 22.77 4.49
N SER A 49 -5.42 23.27 4.10
CA SER A 49 -5.69 23.94 2.81
C SER A 49 -5.68 23.06 1.55
N THR A 50 -5.56 21.73 1.69
CA THR A 50 -5.69 20.79 0.55
C THR A 50 -7.01 20.02 0.62
N PRO A 51 -7.58 19.59 -0.51
CA PRO A 51 -8.82 18.80 -0.53
C PRO A 51 -8.68 17.40 0.09
N ILE A 52 -7.45 16.96 0.34
CA ILE A 52 -7.16 15.67 0.96
C ILE A 52 -7.05 15.74 2.49
N HIS A 53 -7.09 16.94 3.09
CA HIS A 53 -6.99 17.10 4.53
C HIS A 53 -8.13 16.34 5.25
N GLY A 54 -7.77 15.56 6.26
CA GLY A 54 -8.72 14.76 7.04
C GLY A 54 -9.21 13.48 6.34
N LEU A 55 -8.80 13.22 5.09
CA LEU A 55 -9.05 11.91 4.48
C LEU A 55 -8.24 10.82 5.19
N GLN A 56 -8.83 9.65 5.29
CA GLN A 56 -8.33 8.51 6.04
C GLN A 56 -7.75 7.44 5.11
N LEU A 57 -6.68 6.81 5.56
CA LEU A 57 -6.03 5.71 4.86
C LEU A 57 -6.96 4.48 4.80
N SER A 58 -7.19 3.96 3.60
CA SER A 58 -7.97 2.74 3.33
C SER A 58 -7.08 1.54 2.98
N VAL A 59 -7.63 0.35 3.24
CA VAL A 59 -7.07 -0.96 2.90
C VAL A 59 -8.01 -1.77 1.98
N ASP A 60 -9.04 -1.12 1.40
CA ASP A 60 -10.04 -1.78 0.56
C ASP A 60 -9.48 -2.22 -0.81
N THR A 61 -8.28 -1.77 -1.16
CA THR A 61 -7.50 -2.18 -2.32
C THR A 61 -6.05 -2.41 -1.93
N ALA A 62 -5.31 -3.24 -2.67
CA ALA A 62 -3.88 -3.47 -2.43
C ALA A 62 -3.06 -2.17 -2.60
N THR A 63 -3.53 -1.24 -3.44
CA THR A 63 -2.99 0.11 -3.52
C THR A 63 -3.59 0.98 -2.42
N PRO A 64 -2.78 1.59 -1.53
CA PRO A 64 -3.30 2.45 -0.47
C PRO A 64 -3.91 3.72 -1.05
N THR A 65 -5.09 4.08 -0.55
CA THR A 65 -5.83 5.28 -0.96
C THR A 65 -6.30 6.09 0.25
N LEU A 66 -6.52 7.38 0.05
CA LEU A 66 -7.15 8.27 1.01
C LEU A 66 -8.63 8.47 0.66
N VAL A 67 -9.51 8.24 1.63
CA VAL A 67 -10.97 8.30 1.45
C VAL A 67 -11.64 8.95 2.67
N GLY A 68 -12.90 9.38 2.55
CA GLY A 68 -13.59 10.07 3.65
C GLY A 68 -13.82 9.20 4.90
N LYS A 69 -13.94 7.88 4.72
CA LYS A 69 -14.02 6.89 5.82
C LYS A 69 -13.10 5.73 5.46
N GLY A 70 -11.92 5.71 6.07
CA GLY A 70 -10.87 4.75 5.77
C GLY A 70 -11.03 3.47 6.58
N PHE A 71 -9.90 2.86 6.88
CA PHE A 71 -9.85 1.64 7.68
C PHE A 71 -10.42 1.85 9.09
N LYS A 72 -11.30 0.94 9.51
CA LYS A 72 -12.00 0.99 10.80
C LYS A 72 -11.39 0.07 11.88
N GLY A 73 -10.40 -0.73 11.51
CA GLY A 73 -9.69 -1.60 12.45
C GLY A 73 -8.60 -0.83 13.22
N SER A 74 -7.72 -1.57 13.89
CA SER A 74 -6.54 -1.01 14.55
C SER A 74 -5.30 -1.16 13.68
N TYR A 75 -4.34 -0.26 13.87
CA TYR A 75 -3.01 -0.40 13.27
C TYR A 75 -2.02 -0.96 14.30
N ASP A 76 -1.23 -1.94 13.89
CA ASP A 76 -0.11 -2.50 14.64
C ASP A 76 1.21 -1.90 14.12
N PHE A 77 2.00 -1.32 15.03
CA PHE A 77 3.26 -0.63 14.72
C PHE A 77 4.51 -1.46 15.05
N ILE A 78 4.38 -2.79 15.00
CA ILE A 78 5.38 -3.71 15.54
C ILE A 78 6.58 -3.93 14.60
N GLY A 79 7.78 -3.95 15.17
CA GLY A 79 9.02 -4.25 14.46
C GLY A 79 9.20 -3.40 13.20
N GLY A 80 8.94 -2.10 13.32
CA GLY A 80 9.08 -1.12 12.23
C GLY A 80 8.09 -1.28 11.08
N GLY A 81 6.98 -1.98 11.30
CA GLY A 81 5.89 -2.13 10.34
C GLY A 81 4.72 -1.20 10.64
N ILE A 82 3.82 -1.07 9.66
CA ILE A 82 2.46 -0.54 9.85
C ILE A 82 1.52 -1.61 9.31
N GLY A 83 0.91 -2.39 10.20
CA GLY A 83 -0.03 -3.44 9.89
C GLY A 83 -1.45 -2.97 10.13
N ALA A 84 -2.33 -3.04 9.13
CA ALA A 84 -3.76 -2.84 9.37
C ALA A 84 -4.36 -4.16 9.86
N TRP A 85 -4.59 -4.28 11.15
CA TRP A 85 -5.00 -5.53 11.78
C TRP A 85 -6.45 -5.86 11.44
N ARG A 86 -6.70 -7.00 10.80
CA ARG A 86 -8.04 -7.50 10.49
C ARG A 86 -8.03 -9.02 10.54
N GLY A 87 -8.71 -9.57 11.54
CA GLY A 87 -8.99 -11.00 11.56
C GLY A 87 -7.81 -11.88 11.98
N CYS A 88 -6.98 -11.44 12.93
CA CYS A 88 -5.68 -12.06 13.28
C CYS A 88 -4.60 -11.99 12.20
N HIS A 89 -4.83 -11.22 11.14
CA HIS A 89 -3.88 -11.00 10.08
C HIS A 89 -3.59 -9.51 9.94
N ASP A 90 -2.41 -9.20 9.44
CA ASP A 90 -1.98 -7.83 9.20
C ASP A 90 -1.84 -7.59 7.70
N TYR A 91 -2.44 -6.50 7.24
CA TYR A 91 -2.10 -5.94 5.94
C TYR A 91 -0.95 -4.98 6.15
N TRP A 92 0.26 -5.38 5.77
CA TRP A 92 1.46 -4.59 5.98
C TRP A 92 1.62 -3.53 4.89
N LEU A 93 1.83 -2.29 5.30
CA LEU A 93 2.16 -1.19 4.40
C LEU A 93 3.63 -1.32 3.98
N ASN A 94 3.87 -1.58 2.70
CA ASN A 94 5.19 -1.74 2.14
C ASN A 94 5.52 -0.59 1.19
N ILE A 95 6.80 -0.23 1.16
CA ILE A 95 7.39 0.76 0.26
C ILE A 95 8.03 0.00 -0.90
N GLY A 96 7.52 0.20 -2.11
CA GLY A 96 8.09 -0.35 -3.32
C GLY A 96 9.23 0.51 -3.89
N THR A 97 9.87 -0.01 -4.94
CA THR A 97 10.93 0.71 -5.67
C THR A 97 10.33 1.53 -6.81
N SER A 98 11.01 2.64 -7.14
CA SER A 98 10.66 3.51 -8.26
C SER A 98 11.88 4.32 -8.67
N PRO A 99 12.13 4.54 -9.98
CA PRO A 99 13.18 5.45 -10.44
C PRO A 99 12.84 6.91 -10.15
N TYR A 100 11.58 7.23 -9.87
CA TYR A 100 11.13 8.57 -9.48
C TYR A 100 11.25 8.77 -7.97
N SER A 101 11.17 10.04 -7.55
CA SER A 101 11.16 10.44 -6.15
C SER A 101 9.79 10.37 -5.46
N TYR A 102 8.84 9.66 -6.07
CA TYR A 102 7.64 9.13 -5.42
C TYR A 102 7.71 7.59 -5.43
N LYS A 103 7.67 6.96 -4.25
CA LYS A 103 7.73 5.50 -4.10
C LYS A 103 6.32 4.94 -3.97
N PRO A 104 5.95 3.92 -4.76
CA PRO A 104 4.64 3.29 -4.63
C PRO A 104 4.53 2.64 -3.26
N LEU A 105 3.33 2.72 -2.69
CA LEU A 105 2.98 1.98 -1.49
C LEU A 105 2.06 0.82 -1.86
N THR A 106 2.18 -0.28 -1.12
CA THR A 106 1.29 -1.44 -1.25
C THR A 106 0.87 -1.94 0.11
N TRP A 107 -0.38 -2.38 0.22
CA TRP A 107 -0.80 -3.28 1.27
C TRP A 107 -0.50 -4.71 0.82
N ASP A 108 0.13 -5.49 1.69
CA ASP A 108 0.38 -6.90 1.44
C ASP A 108 -0.08 -7.74 2.63
N PHE A 109 -0.71 -8.88 2.35
CA PHE A 109 -1.35 -9.71 3.37
C PHE A 109 -0.31 -10.60 4.05
N ASP A 110 -0.10 -10.41 5.36
CA ASP A 110 0.89 -11.09 6.19
C ASP A 110 2.36 -11.01 5.73
N ASN A 111 2.64 -10.26 4.67
CA ASN A 111 3.98 -10.09 4.14
C ASN A 111 4.54 -8.70 4.48
N LYS A 112 5.32 -8.63 5.56
CA LYS A 112 6.02 -7.41 5.97
C LYS A 112 7.39 -7.33 5.31
N VAL A 113 7.53 -6.48 4.29
CA VAL A 113 8.79 -6.20 3.60
C VAL A 113 9.46 -4.95 4.19
N THR A 114 8.68 -3.90 4.44
CA THR A 114 9.20 -2.66 5.03
C THR A 114 9.23 -2.73 6.54
N THR A 115 10.42 -2.54 7.11
CA THR A 115 10.68 -2.59 8.56
C THR A 115 11.25 -1.29 9.11
N THR A 116 11.15 -0.21 8.35
CA THR A 116 11.73 1.11 8.67
C THR A 116 10.67 2.15 9.03
N TRP A 117 9.41 1.75 9.19
CA TRP A 117 8.38 2.67 9.65
C TRP A 117 8.56 3.01 11.13
N THR A 118 8.27 4.27 11.46
CA THR A 118 8.09 4.74 12.83
C THR A 118 6.76 5.47 12.90
N ALA A 119 5.83 4.95 13.69
CA ALA A 119 4.53 5.56 13.92
C ALA A 119 4.00 5.12 15.29
N SER A 120 3.24 5.99 15.93
CA SER A 120 2.49 5.71 17.15
C SER A 120 1.27 6.64 17.23
N VAL A 121 0.29 6.27 18.06
CA VAL A 121 -0.93 7.06 18.26
C VAL A 121 -0.60 8.52 18.59
N GLY A 122 -1.21 9.46 17.86
CA GLY A 122 -1.01 10.91 18.03
C GLY A 122 0.19 11.49 17.27
N THR A 123 1.00 10.67 16.61
CA THR A 123 2.23 11.10 15.93
C THR A 123 2.13 11.02 14.41
N LEU A 124 3.08 11.66 13.72
CA LEU A 124 3.24 11.51 12.29
C LEU A 124 3.82 10.13 11.95
N VAL A 125 3.49 9.65 10.76
CA VAL A 125 4.07 8.45 10.16
C VAL A 125 5.39 8.84 9.49
N HIS A 126 6.47 8.16 9.87
CA HIS A 126 7.81 8.36 9.31
C HIS A 126 8.31 7.09 8.64
N ALA A 127 8.84 7.22 7.43
CA ALA A 127 9.70 6.22 6.82
C ALA A 127 11.16 6.51 7.18
N GLY A 128 11.87 5.54 7.72
CA GLY A 128 13.31 5.61 7.96
C GLY A 128 14.12 5.60 6.66
N SER A 129 15.37 6.07 6.73
CA SER A 129 16.28 6.10 5.59
C SER A 129 16.67 4.70 5.13
N THR A 130 16.89 4.54 3.84
CA THR A 130 17.44 3.34 3.20
C THR A 130 18.67 3.71 2.37
N ALA A 131 19.22 2.75 1.63
CA ALA A 131 20.23 3.07 0.62
C ALA A 131 19.69 3.94 -0.53
N ASP A 132 18.37 3.91 -0.76
CA ASP A 132 17.73 4.55 -1.93
C ASP A 132 17.14 5.93 -1.62
N TYR A 133 16.87 6.25 -0.34
CA TYR A 133 16.28 7.52 0.06
C TYR A 133 16.53 7.88 1.54
N LEU A 134 16.48 9.17 1.85
CA LEU A 134 16.59 9.70 3.22
C LEU A 134 15.26 9.58 3.99
N ALA A 135 15.34 9.54 5.32
CA ALA A 135 14.16 9.48 6.16
C ALA A 135 13.19 10.64 5.88
N THR A 136 11.89 10.35 5.84
CA THR A 136 10.86 11.31 5.45
C THR A 136 9.52 10.99 6.14
N ASN A 137 8.72 12.02 6.39
CA ASN A 137 7.30 11.91 6.74
C ASN A 137 6.40 12.53 5.65
N THR A 138 6.97 12.76 4.48
CA THR A 138 6.28 13.39 3.36
C THR A 138 5.66 12.32 2.49
N PHE A 139 4.39 12.49 2.19
CA PHE A 139 3.62 11.66 1.29
C PHE A 139 3.08 12.51 0.15
N LEU A 140 2.79 11.85 -0.96
CA LEU A 140 2.15 12.45 -2.13
C LEU A 140 0.85 11.70 -2.38
N ALA A 141 -0.27 12.40 -2.34
CA ALA A 141 -1.57 11.83 -2.71
C ALA A 141 -2.00 12.36 -4.07
N CYS A 142 -2.25 11.47 -5.02
CA CYS A 142 -2.58 11.79 -6.40
C CYS A 142 -3.96 11.29 -6.78
N ASN A 143 -4.77 12.12 -7.42
CA ASN A 143 -6.08 11.75 -7.92
C ASN A 143 -5.94 10.91 -9.20
N GLN A 144 -6.17 9.61 -9.09
CA GLN A 144 -6.17 8.68 -10.19
C GLN A 144 -7.57 8.13 -10.34
N SER A 145 -8.25 8.50 -11.42
CA SER A 145 -9.60 8.03 -11.73
C SER A 145 -10.61 8.23 -10.58
N GLY A 146 -10.48 9.32 -9.82
CA GLY A 146 -11.37 9.64 -8.69
C GLY A 146 -10.91 9.09 -7.33
N SER A 147 -9.79 8.36 -7.26
CA SER A 147 -9.21 7.87 -6.01
C SER A 147 -7.91 8.60 -5.68
N TRP A 148 -7.73 9.01 -4.42
CA TRP A 148 -6.49 9.61 -3.95
C TRP A 148 -5.46 8.52 -3.61
N VAL A 149 -4.70 8.08 -4.60
CA VAL A 149 -3.63 7.07 -4.45
C VAL A 149 -2.46 7.69 -3.71
N LEU A 150 -1.94 6.95 -2.73
CA LEU A 150 -0.90 7.42 -1.83
C LEU A 150 0.49 6.88 -2.21
N TYR A 151 1.48 7.75 -2.18
CA TYR A 151 2.90 7.46 -2.41
C TYR A 151 3.73 8.00 -1.24
N LEU A 152 4.89 7.39 -0.99
CA LEU A 152 5.92 8.01 -0.15
C LEU A 152 6.72 9.00 -1.00
N GLN A 153 6.85 10.24 -0.53
CA GLN A 153 7.59 11.26 -1.25
C GLN A 153 9.01 11.41 -0.70
N THR A 154 9.99 11.20 -1.58
CA THR A 154 11.43 11.29 -1.29
C THR A 154 12.13 12.44 -2.06
N GLY A 155 11.36 13.26 -2.78
CA GLY A 155 11.82 14.39 -3.59
C GLY A 155 10.65 15.20 -4.15
N THR A 156 10.69 15.57 -5.43
CA THR A 156 9.71 16.50 -6.03
C THR A 156 8.95 15.95 -7.24
N ASP A 157 9.27 14.74 -7.70
CA ASP A 157 8.55 14.14 -8.83
C ASP A 157 7.10 13.85 -8.44
N ALA A 158 6.22 13.87 -9.44
CA ALA A 158 4.84 13.44 -9.33
C ALA A 158 4.43 12.69 -10.62
N PRO A 159 3.47 11.75 -10.54
CA PRO A 159 2.89 11.14 -11.74
C PRO A 159 2.31 12.21 -12.68
N SER A 160 2.54 12.06 -13.99
CA SER A 160 2.07 13.01 -14.99
C SER A 160 0.57 12.88 -15.26
N GLY A 161 -0.07 13.99 -15.65
CA GLY A 161 -1.48 14.00 -16.05
C GLY A 161 -2.49 13.82 -14.91
N VAL A 162 -2.05 13.87 -13.65
CA VAL A 162 -2.91 13.75 -12.47
C VAL A 162 -2.65 14.89 -11.48
N THR A 163 -3.68 15.25 -10.71
CA THR A 163 -3.55 16.25 -9.64
C THR A 163 -3.01 15.58 -8.39
N CYS A 164 -1.92 16.11 -7.84
CA CYS A 164 -1.33 15.61 -6.61
C CYS A 164 -1.18 16.71 -5.55
N TYR A 165 -1.25 16.31 -4.28
CA TYR A 165 -0.97 17.17 -3.14
C TYR A 165 0.02 16.49 -2.19
N ILE A 166 0.98 17.27 -1.71
CA ILE A 166 1.88 16.84 -0.64
C ILE A 166 1.09 16.82 0.67
N THR A 167 1.33 15.79 1.48
CA THR A 167 0.71 15.64 2.80
C THR A 167 1.65 14.96 3.78
N GLN A 168 1.32 15.08 5.06
CA GLN A 168 1.85 14.22 6.10
C GLN A 168 0.74 13.25 6.51
N LEU A 169 1.10 12.08 7.02
CA LEU A 169 0.12 11.18 7.61
C LEU A 169 0.28 11.20 9.13
N LYS A 170 -0.84 11.33 9.84
CA LYS A 170 -0.90 11.32 11.29
C LYS A 170 -1.74 10.14 11.75
N VAL A 171 -1.22 9.35 12.70
CA VAL A 171 -2.05 8.41 13.45
C VAL A 171 -2.87 9.26 14.40
N ASN A 172 -4.19 9.33 14.21
CA ASN A 172 -5.03 10.21 15.01
C ASN A 172 -5.08 9.73 16.48
N THR A 173 -5.66 10.54 17.35
CA THR A 173 -6.13 10.08 18.66
C THR A 173 -7.59 9.64 18.55
N LEU A 174 -8.02 8.72 19.42
CA LEU A 174 -9.43 8.35 19.57
C LEU A 174 -10.25 9.51 20.16
#